data_AF-A0A1H0ZJ91-F1
#
_entry.id   AF-A0A1H0ZJ91-F1
#
_cell.length_a   1.000
_cell.length_b   1.000
_cell.length_c   1.000
_cell.angle_alpha   90.00
_cell.angle_beta   90.00
_cell.angle_gamma   90.00
#
_symmetry.space_group_name_H-M   'P 1'
#
loop_
_entity.id
_entity.type
_entity.pdbx_description
1 polymer ?
#
loop_
_entity_poly.entity_id
_entity_poly.type
_entity_poly.pdbx_seq_one_letter_code
_entity_poly.pdbx_strand_id
1 'polypeptide(L)' 'MLNPKKIREEAGLTQLEMSRAIGCSQGHISRIETSGFDEASGLFRRSYELFVLEQMMGAIVVGRREPPCRQL' A
#
# COMPACT_ATOMS: atom_id res chain seq x y z
N MET A 1 2.95 -12.87 3.23
CA MET A 1 1.97 -12.07 4.01
C MET A 1 2.20 -10.61 3.66
N LEU A 2 1.16 -9.82 3.37
CA LEU A 2 1.33 -8.39 3.03
C LEU A 2 1.97 -7.65 4.19
N ASN A 3 2.96 -6.81 3.89
CA ASN A 3 3.58 -5.92 4.86
C ASN A 3 3.18 -4.47 4.50
N PRO A 4 2.21 -3.87 5.22
CA PRO A 4 1.67 -2.56 4.88
C PRO A 4 2.74 -1.45 4.85
N LYS A 5 3.67 -1.48 5.82
CA LYS A 5 4.76 -0.51 5.91
C LYS A 5 5.67 -0.59 4.68
N LYS A 6 6.09 -1.80 4.32
CA LYS A 6 6.94 -2.04 3.16
C LYS A 6 6.27 -1.60 1.86
N ILE A 7 4.98 -1.92 1.66
CA ILE A 7 4.20 -1.50 0.49
C ILE A 7 4.20 0.03 0.35
N ARG A 8 3.95 0.73 1.47
CA ARG A 8 3.94 2.19 1.48
C ARG A 8 5.33 2.77 1.16
N GLU A 9 6.38 2.24 1.79
CA GLU A 9 7.76 2.68 1.59
C GLU A 9 8.23 2.44 0.15
N GLU A 10 7.89 1.30 -0.44
CA GLU A 10 8.17 0.98 -1.84
C GLU A 10 7.40 1.89 -2.82
N ALA A 11 6.23 2.39 -2.43
CA ALA A 11 5.49 3.39 -3.19
C ALA A 11 5.99 4.83 -2.97
N GLY A 12 6.99 5.04 -2.10
CA GLY A 12 7.53 6.36 -1.79
C GLY A 12 6.55 7.29 -1.06
N LEU A 13 5.56 6.74 -0.35
CA LEU A 13 4.50 7.52 0.29
C LEU A 13 4.76 7.73 1.80
N THR A 14 4.39 8.90 2.31
CA THR A 14 4.18 9.13 3.74
C THR A 14 2.92 8.40 4.23
N GLN A 15 2.79 8.16 5.54
CA GLN A 15 1.57 7.56 6.10
C GLN A 15 0.32 8.40 5.81
N LEU A 16 0.46 9.73 5.73
CA LEU A 16 -0.63 10.62 5.40
C LEU A 16 -1.08 10.44 3.93
N GLU A 17 -0.15 10.36 2.99
CA GLU A 17 -0.46 10.14 1.58
C GLU A 17 -1.09 8.76 1.34
N MET A 18 -0.56 7.73 2.00
CA MET A 18 -1.16 6.40 1.94
C MET A 18 -2.58 6.38 2.50
N SER A 19 -2.84 7.12 3.59
CA SER A 19 -4.18 7.23 4.16
C SER A 19 -5.16 7.89 3.20
N ARG A 20 -4.71 8.87 2.40
CA ARG A 20 -5.52 9.49 1.35
C ARG A 20 -5.79 8.53 0.19
N ALA A 21 -4.79 7.75 -0.22
CA ALA A 21 -4.93 6.76 -1.28
C ALA A 21 -5.93 5.65 -0.92
N ILE A 22 -5.89 5.18 0.34
CA ILE A 22 -6.78 4.12 0.83
C ILE A 22 -8.17 4.65 1.24
N GLY A 23 -8.28 5.94 1.59
CA GLY A 23 -9.52 6.52 2.10
C GLY A 23 -9.73 6.26 3.59
N CYS A 24 -8.70 6.45 4.42
CA CYS A 24 -8.79 6.31 5.87
C CYS A 24 -8.01 7.41 6.62
N SER A 25 -8.00 7.37 7.96
CA SER A 25 -7.17 8.30 8.73
C SER A 25 -5.72 7.82 8.80
N GLN A 26 -4.78 8.76 8.96
CA GLN A 26 -3.35 8.46 9.17
C GLN A 26 -3.12 7.56 10.39
N GLY A 27 -3.92 7.72 11.46
CA GLY A 27 -3.86 6.88 12.65
C GLY A 27 -4.18 5.40 12.37
N HIS A 28 -5.05 5.11 11.40
CA HIS A 28 -5.31 3.74 10.96
C HIS A 28 -4.10 3.13 10.24
N ILE A 29 -3.42 3.92 9.39
CA ILE A 29 -2.18 3.46 8.73
C ILE A 29 -1.12 3.12 9.78
N SER A 30 -0.87 4.03 10.72
CA SER A 30 0.10 3.82 11.81
C SER A 30 -0.21 2.56 12.63
N ARG A 31 -1.48 2.34 12.98
CA ARG A 31 -1.91 1.12 13.69
C ARG A 31 -1.62 -0.13 12.88
N ILE A 32 -2.08 -0.20 11.63
CA ILE A 32 -1.91 -1.36 10.75
C ILE A 32 -0.42 -1.68 10.51
N GLU A 33 0.42 -0.67 10.35
CA GLU A 33 1.87 -0.87 10.19
C GLU A 33 2.56 -1.41 11.43
N THR A 34 1.97 -1.19 12.61
CA THR A 34 2.51 -1.62 13.90
C THR A 34 1.96 -2.99 14.31
N SER A 35 0.65 -3.20 14.18
CA SER A 35 -0.05 -4.42 14.62
C SER A 35 -0.26 -5.45 13.53
N GLY A 36 -0.01 -5.11 12.27
CA GLY A 36 -0.43 -5.90 11.12
C GLY A 36 -1.95 -5.85 10.90
N PHE A 37 -2.43 -6.68 9.97
CA PHE A 37 -3.85 -6.85 9.70
C PHE A 37 -4.45 -7.88 10.66
N ASP A 38 -5.45 -7.47 11.44
CA ASP A 38 -6.32 -8.35 12.22
C ASP A 38 -7.61 -8.70 11.44
N GLU A 39 -8.48 -9.50 12.07
CA GLU A 39 -9.75 -9.95 11.47
C GLU A 39 -10.72 -8.78 11.19
N ALA A 40 -10.70 -7.72 12.01
CA ALA A 40 -11.51 -6.52 11.84
C ALA A 40 -10.99 -5.60 10.72
N SER A 41 -9.71 -5.72 10.37
CA SER A 41 -9.04 -4.89 9.35
C SER A 41 -9.16 -5.44 7.92
N GLY A 42 -10.02 -6.44 7.69
CA GLY A 42 -10.18 -7.08 6.39
C GLY A 42 -10.48 -6.12 5.22
N LEU A 43 -11.20 -5.03 5.46
CA LEU A 43 -11.41 -3.98 4.46
C LEU A 43 -10.09 -3.31 4.07
N PHE A 44 -9.28 -2.91 5.04
CA PHE A 44 -8.00 -2.26 4.79
C PHE A 44 -7.02 -3.20 4.10
N ARG A 45 -7.00 -4.48 4.48
CA ARG A 45 -6.19 -5.48 3.78
C ARG A 45 -6.52 -5.52 2.28
N ARG A 46 -7.82 -5.56 1.93
CA ARG A 46 -8.26 -5.52 0.53
C ARG A 46 -7.87 -4.20 -0.15
N SER A 47 -7.97 -3.07 0.54
CA SER A 47 -7.51 -1.78 -0.01
C SER A 47 -6.01 -1.77 -0.32
N TYR A 48 -5.18 -2.36 0.54
CA TYR A 48 -3.74 -2.51 0.26
C TYR A 48 -3.48 -3.46 -0.93
N GLU A 49 -4.23 -4.55 -1.03
CA GLU A 49 -4.15 -5.49 -2.16
C GLU A 49 -4.51 -4.78 -3.48
N LEU A 50 -5.60 -4.02 -3.51
CA LEU A 50 -6.01 -3.23 -4.67
C LEU A 50 -4.98 -2.16 -5.03
N PHE A 51 -4.46 -1.43 -4.03
CA PHE A 51 -3.41 -0.43 -4.25
C PHE A 51 -2.19 -1.03 -4.95
N VAL A 52 -1.70 -2.19 -4.48
CA VAL A 52 -0.56 -2.87 -5.11
C VAL A 52 -0.86 -3.25 -6.55
N LEU A 53 -2.06 -3.77 -6.83
CA LEU A 53 -2.47 -4.12 -8.19
C LEU A 53 -2.53 -2.90 -9.11
N GLU A 54 -3.05 -1.77 -8.64
CA GLU A 54 -3.08 -0.50 -9.40
C GLU A 54 -1.66 -0.02 -9.72
N GLN A 55 -0.75 -0.08 -8.75
CA GLN A 55 0.66 0.28 -8.96
C GLN A 55 1.34 -0.64 -10.00
N MET A 56 1.04 -1.95 -9.97
CA MET A 56 1.56 -2.91 -10.95
C MET A 56 0.99 -2.68 -12.35
N MET A 57 -0.31 -2.41 -12.47
CA MET A 57 -0.95 -2.11 -13.76
C MET A 57 -0.39 -0.81 -14.37
N GLY A 58 -0.17 0.22 -13.54
CA GLY A 58 0.48 1.45 -13.98
C GLY A 58 1.88 1.20 -14.57
N ALA A 59 2.68 0.31 -13.98
CA ALA A 59 3.96 -0.08 -14.57
C ALA A 59 3.83 -0.76 -15.94
N ILE A 60 2.87 -1.69 -16.08
CA ILE A 60 2.65 -2.43 -17.34
C ILE A 60 2.21 -1.49 -18.46
N VAL A 61 1.24 -0.61 -18.19
CA VAL A 61 0.68 0.31 -19.21
C VAL A 61 1.69 1.37 -19.65
N VAL A 62 2.54 1.85 -18.74
CA VAL A 62 3.58 2.86 -19.02
C VAL A 62 4.85 2.22 -19.63
N GLY A 63 4.86 0.91 -19.87
CA GLY A 63 6.02 0.21 -20.44
C GLY A 63 7.23 0.16 -19.50
N ARG A 64 7.01 0.30 -18.18
CA ARG A 64 8.06 0.09 -17.17
C ARG A 64 8.25 -1.41 -17.00
N ARG A 65 9.50 -1.90 -17.13
CA ARG A 65 9.83 -3.33 -17.02
C ARG A 65 9.66 -3.91 -15.60
N GLU A 66 9.46 -3.07 -14.58
CA GLU A 66 9.29 -3.48 -13.19
C GLU A 66 8.17 -2.69 -12.50
N PRO A 67 7.45 -3.29 -11.52
CA PRO A 67 6.53 -2.55 -10.65
C PRO A 67 7.27 -1.34 -10.03
N PRO A 68 6.60 -0.22 -9.75
CA PRO A 68 7.26 0.96 -9.16
C PRO A 68 7.96 0.64 -7.83
N CYS A 69 7.58 -0.46 -7.19
CA CYS A 69 8.19 -0.99 -5.96
C CYS A 69 9.61 -1.57 -6.11
N ARG A 70 10.24 -1.55 -7.29
CA ARG A 70 11.62 -2.00 -7.47
C ARG A 70 12.51 -0.88 -8.02
N GLN A 71 13.21 -0.21 -7.13
CA GLN A 71 14.48 0.47 -7.42
C GLN A 71 15.42 0.24 -6.23
N LEU A 72 16.24 -0.81 -6.33
CA LEU A 72 17.55 -0.96 -5.69
C LEU A 72 18.53 -1.42 -6.77
#